data_AF-A0A191WEH1-F1
#
_entry.id   AF-A0A191WEH1-F1
#
_cell.length_a   1.000
_cell.length_b   1.000
_cell.length_c   1.000
_cell.angle_alpha   90.00
_cell.angle_beta   90.00
_cell.angle_gamma   90.00
#
_symmetry.space_group_name_H-M   'P 1'
#
loop_
_entity.id
_entity.type
_entity.pdbx_description
1 polymer ?
#
loop_
_entity_poly.entity_id
_entity_poly.type
_entity_poly.pdbx_seq_one_letter_code
_entity_poly.pdbx_strand_id
1 'polypeptide(L)'
;MTDHRSSGGDLHRLLDEAFVDIEVTPEIQDLKEEIRGNLLARMGELEASGLSQPDAARRAIAELGDVRELVDLDTDDRRADAARGPVAAGSAARGAAASRTESAAAAAIRNHVRPNPAFVVRTVVLSIIGGAALVLLVLGLTPLLAFGAGVPVALAAVFGLALGAVTADALSQETTTNHRMPAGRAIGYGAATGLLLAGLAFTPVVIVHLDLAWLVLAGAAVIGSIGALSYLGATQTNRHKPWVVQQHRQAATIGDRFEKDPAAGARFGIYTAVIWTVAFVAIPIIGFTAGWVWAPLAFVGGFVVMMLVLARMLFGAKAEKTD
;
A
#
# COMPACT_ATOMS: atom_id res chain seq x y z
N MET A 1 41.79 10.75 -3.67
CA MET A 1 41.79 9.73 -4.73
C MET A 1 41.87 8.39 -4.06
N THR A 2 40.71 7.80 -3.74
CA THR A 2 40.58 6.47 -3.14
C THR A 2 40.13 5.52 -4.24
N ASP A 3 40.93 4.49 -4.49
CA ASP A 3 40.73 3.48 -5.52
C ASP A 3 39.41 2.72 -5.33
N HIS A 4 38.44 2.93 -6.24
CA HIS A 4 37.22 2.12 -6.35
C HIS A 4 37.42 0.82 -7.14
N ARG A 5 38.67 0.37 -7.37
CA ARG A 5 38.99 -0.78 -8.24
C ARG A 5 39.08 -2.15 -7.54
N SER A 6 38.81 -2.27 -6.23
CA SER A 6 38.86 -3.58 -5.53
C SER A 6 37.50 -4.19 -5.15
N SER A 7 36.39 -3.47 -5.34
CA SER A 7 35.03 -3.84 -4.90
C SER A 7 34.54 -5.22 -5.40
N GLY A 8 34.67 -5.49 -6.70
CA GLY A 8 34.27 -6.78 -7.27
C GLY A 8 35.30 -7.90 -7.10
N GLY A 9 36.57 -7.53 -6.87
CA GLY A 9 37.69 -8.47 -6.81
C GLY A 9 37.70 -9.30 -5.53
N ASP A 10 37.38 -8.69 -4.39
CA ASP A 10 37.37 -9.40 -3.10
C ASP A 10 36.22 -10.42 -3.02
N LEU A 11 35.03 -10.09 -3.53
CA LEU A 11 33.92 -11.04 -3.62
C LEU A 11 34.22 -12.19 -4.59
N HIS A 12 34.79 -11.88 -5.76
CA HIS A 12 35.16 -12.93 -6.72
C HIS A 12 36.18 -13.89 -6.13
N ARG A 13 37.21 -13.37 -5.44
CA ARG A 13 38.23 -14.21 -4.80
C ARG A 13 37.63 -15.12 -3.73
N LEU A 14 36.78 -14.58 -2.85
CA LEU A 14 36.17 -15.37 -1.78
C LEU A 14 35.16 -16.40 -2.30
N LEU A 15 34.43 -16.07 -3.38
CA LEU A 15 33.52 -17.02 -4.03
C LEU A 15 34.30 -18.12 -4.78
N ASP A 16 35.40 -17.78 -5.46
CA ASP A 16 36.26 -18.76 -6.11
C ASP A 16 36.89 -19.71 -5.08
N GLU A 17 37.31 -19.17 -3.92
CA GLU A 17 37.83 -19.95 -2.79
C GLU A 17 36.79 -20.92 -2.22
N ALA A 18 35.53 -20.52 -2.14
CA ALA A 18 34.44 -21.39 -1.67
C ALA A 18 34.11 -22.56 -2.62
N PHE A 19 34.48 -22.45 -3.91
CA PHE A 19 34.22 -23.46 -4.95
C PHE A 19 35.48 -24.23 -5.37
N VAL A 20 36.63 -24.01 -4.73
CA VAL A 20 37.94 -24.50 -5.20
C VAL A 20 38.05 -26.03 -5.30
N ASP A 21 37.34 -26.76 -4.43
CA ASP A 21 37.34 -28.22 -4.37
C ASP A 21 36.09 -28.86 -5.02
N ILE A 22 35.30 -28.07 -5.74
CA ILE A 22 34.07 -28.52 -6.39
C ILE A 22 34.35 -28.69 -7.88
N GLU A 23 33.99 -29.84 -8.44
CA GLU A 23 34.16 -30.11 -9.87
C GLU A 23 33.38 -29.08 -10.70
N VAL A 24 34.05 -28.41 -11.63
CA VAL A 24 33.42 -27.35 -12.43
C VAL A 24 32.65 -27.97 -13.59
N THR A 25 31.34 -28.14 -13.40
CA THR A 25 30.40 -28.46 -14.48
C THR A 25 29.64 -27.20 -14.94
N PRO A 26 29.03 -27.19 -16.14
CA PRO A 26 28.20 -26.06 -16.59
C PRO A 26 27.11 -25.67 -15.58
N GLU A 27 26.54 -26.67 -14.91
CA GLU A 27 25.50 -26.51 -13.90
C GLU A 27 26.01 -25.79 -12.65
N ILE A 28 27.22 -26.13 -12.21
CA ILE A 28 27.87 -25.52 -11.05
C ILE A 28 28.34 -24.10 -11.37
N GLN A 29 28.69 -23.84 -12.63
CA GLN A 29 29.01 -22.50 -13.10
C GLN A 29 27.76 -21.59 -13.09
N ASP A 30 26.60 -22.08 -13.51
CA ASP A 30 25.34 -21.33 -13.45
C ASP A 30 24.92 -21.05 -12.00
N LEU A 31 25.04 -22.05 -11.11
CA LEU A 31 24.77 -21.89 -9.67
C LEU A 31 25.67 -20.83 -9.04
N LYS A 32 26.95 -20.80 -9.43
CA LYS A 32 27.93 -19.81 -8.97
C LYS A 32 27.54 -18.38 -9.39
N GLU A 33 27.01 -18.19 -10.60
CA GLU A 33 26.53 -16.86 -11.03
C GLU A 33 25.23 -16.45 -10.31
N GLU A 34 24.32 -17.38 -10.00
CA GLU A 34 23.11 -17.09 -9.19
C GLU A 34 23.50 -16.69 -7.75
N ILE A 35 24.39 -17.45 -7.12
CA ILE A 35 24.90 -17.14 -5.77
C ILE A 35 25.61 -15.78 -5.76
N ARG A 36 26.40 -15.47 -6.80
CA ARG A 36 27.05 -14.15 -6.93
C ARG A 36 26.02 -13.02 -6.94
N GLY A 37 24.93 -13.16 -7.71
CA GLY A 37 23.87 -12.15 -7.76
C GLY A 37 23.21 -11.90 -6.40
N ASN A 38 22.92 -12.98 -5.67
CA ASN A 38 22.32 -12.90 -4.33
C ASN A 38 23.28 -12.30 -3.30
N LEU A 39 24.56 -12.66 -3.34
CA LEU A 39 25.58 -12.08 -2.45
C LEU A 39 25.78 -10.58 -2.68
N LEU A 40 25.76 -10.12 -3.94
CA LEU A 40 25.84 -8.69 -4.26
C LEU A 40 24.65 -7.90 -3.70
N ALA A 41 23.43 -8.45 -3.82
CA ALA A 41 22.25 -7.84 -3.24
C ALA A 41 22.35 -7.76 -1.71
N ARG A 42 22.77 -8.86 -1.07
CA ARG A 42 22.93 -8.93 0.39
C ARG A 42 24.03 -8.00 0.92
N MET A 43 25.15 -7.87 0.19
CA MET A 43 26.19 -6.91 0.52
C MET A 43 25.67 -5.47 0.51
N GLY A 44 24.83 -5.10 -0.47
CA GLY A 44 24.21 -3.77 -0.54
C GLY A 44 23.32 -3.47 0.68
N GLU A 45 22.61 -4.48 1.20
CA GLU A 45 21.84 -4.35 2.45
C GLU A 45 22.73 -4.13 3.66
N LEU A 46 23.83 -4.89 3.77
CA LEU A 46 24.79 -4.78 4.87
C LEU A 46 25.53 -3.44 4.86
N GLU A 47 25.94 -2.95 3.68
CA GLU A 47 26.52 -1.61 3.52
C GLU A 47 25.51 -0.51 3.92
N ALA A 48 24.23 -0.64 3.55
CA ALA A 48 23.18 0.29 3.94
C ALA A 48 22.94 0.33 5.46
N SER A 49 23.24 -0.77 6.16
CA SER A 49 23.23 -0.84 7.63
C SER A 49 24.51 -0.34 8.31
N GLY A 50 25.46 0.19 7.53
CA GLY A 50 26.67 0.86 8.02
C GLY A 50 27.91 -0.03 8.12
N LEU A 51 27.88 -1.26 7.61
CA LEU A 51 29.09 -2.07 7.51
C LEU A 51 30.02 -1.56 6.42
N SER A 52 31.32 -1.69 6.65
CA SER A 52 32.31 -1.48 5.60
C SER A 52 32.16 -2.56 4.53
N GLN A 53 32.40 -2.19 3.27
CA GLN A 53 32.33 -3.11 2.14
C GLN A 53 33.06 -4.46 2.34
N PRO A 54 34.32 -4.51 2.84
CA PRO A 54 34.99 -5.79 3.08
C PRO A 54 34.37 -6.60 4.22
N ASP A 55 33.76 -5.95 5.22
CA ASP A 55 33.03 -6.64 6.29
C ASP A 55 31.68 -7.16 5.80
N ALA A 56 30.99 -6.41 4.94
CA ALA A 56 29.76 -6.83 4.27
C ALA A 56 29.99 -8.08 3.40
N ALA A 57 31.08 -8.12 2.64
CA ALA A 57 31.45 -9.28 1.82
C ALA A 57 31.71 -10.53 2.67
N ARG A 58 32.54 -10.40 3.72
CA ARG A 58 32.82 -11.49 4.66
C ARG A 58 31.56 -11.99 5.35
N ARG A 59 30.69 -11.07 5.76
CA ARG A 59 29.45 -11.41 6.45
C ARG A 59 28.44 -12.09 5.52
N ALA A 60 28.28 -11.60 4.29
CA ALA A 60 27.41 -12.21 3.29
C ALA A 60 27.83 -13.64 2.95
N ILE A 61 29.13 -13.91 2.86
CA ILE A 61 29.65 -15.28 2.63
C ILE A 61 29.49 -16.17 3.85
N ALA A 62 29.72 -15.64 5.06
CA ALA A 62 29.46 -16.40 6.28
C ALA A 62 27.97 -16.78 6.45
N GLU A 63 27.05 -15.97 5.93
CA GLU A 63 25.60 -16.25 5.90
C GLU A 63 25.21 -17.29 4.84
N LEU A 64 26.04 -17.54 3.82
CA LEU A 64 25.79 -18.54 2.77
C LEU A 64 25.85 -19.98 3.30
N GLY A 65 26.63 -20.23 4.36
CA GLY A 65 26.78 -21.57 4.93
C GLY A 65 27.72 -22.48 4.12
N ASP A 66 27.52 -23.80 4.21
CA ASP A 66 28.34 -24.79 3.49
C ASP A 66 27.90 -24.89 2.01
N VAL A 67 28.78 -24.47 1.10
CA VAL A 67 28.53 -24.50 -0.35
C VAL A 67 28.38 -25.93 -0.87
N ARG A 68 29.00 -26.92 -0.23
CA ARG A 68 28.88 -28.33 -0.65
C ARG A 68 27.47 -28.85 -0.43
N GLU A 69 26.86 -28.48 0.70
CA GLU A 69 25.45 -28.81 0.98
C GLU A 69 24.51 -28.19 -0.05
N LEU A 70 24.78 -26.94 -0.48
CA LEU A 70 24.01 -26.27 -1.53
C LEU A 70 24.16 -26.94 -2.90
N VAL A 71 25.36 -27.41 -3.25
CA VAL A 71 25.61 -28.13 -4.50
C VAL A 71 24.97 -29.52 -4.49
N ASP A 72 25.04 -30.23 -3.37
CA ASP A 72 24.42 -31.55 -3.21
C ASP A 72 22.88 -31.44 -3.30
N LEU A 73 22.28 -30.43 -2.65
CA LEU A 73 20.85 -30.15 -2.73
C LEU A 73 20.38 -29.84 -4.17
N ASP A 74 21.08 -28.96 -4.89
CA ASP A 74 20.74 -28.64 -6.28
C ASP A 74 20.91 -29.85 -7.22
N THR A 75 21.94 -30.67 -6.97
CA THR A 75 22.19 -31.90 -7.73
C THR A 75 21.10 -32.95 -7.47
N ASP A 76 20.67 -33.12 -6.23
CA ASP A 76 19.63 -34.08 -5.85
C ASP A 76 18.23 -33.66 -6.32
N ASP A 77 17.90 -32.35 -6.24
CA ASP A 77 16.66 -31.81 -6.81
C ASP A 77 16.59 -32.05 -8.33
N ARG A 78 17.71 -31.83 -9.04
CA ARG A 78 17.79 -32.07 -10.50
C ARG A 78 17.77 -33.54 -10.86
N ARG A 79 18.39 -34.42 -10.07
CA ARG A 79 18.29 -35.88 -10.24
C ARG A 79 16.87 -36.38 -10.00
N ALA A 80 16.17 -35.83 -9.00
CA ALA A 80 14.77 -36.14 -8.73
C ALA A 80 13.86 -35.72 -9.90
N ASP A 81 14.18 -34.62 -10.57
CA ASP A 81 13.48 -34.18 -11.79
C ASP A 81 13.83 -35.02 -13.03
N ALA A 82 15.08 -35.44 -13.19
CA ALA A 82 15.49 -36.34 -14.27
C ALA A 82 14.83 -37.73 -14.17
N ALA A 83 14.59 -38.22 -12.94
CA ALA A 83 13.91 -39.49 -12.68
C ALA A 83 12.41 -39.49 -13.04
N ARG A 84 11.80 -38.32 -13.26
CA ARG A 84 10.36 -38.19 -13.60
C ARG A 84 10.01 -38.39 -15.08
N GLY A 85 10.99 -38.71 -15.92
CA GLY A 85 10.80 -39.18 -17.30
C GLY A 85 10.34 -38.11 -18.33
N PRO A 86 10.47 -38.37 -19.64
CA PRO A 86 10.54 -37.31 -20.66
C PRO A 86 9.20 -36.74 -21.17
N VAL A 87 8.06 -37.10 -20.60
CA VAL A 87 6.74 -36.85 -21.25
C VAL A 87 6.19 -35.43 -20.99
N ALA A 88 6.94 -34.53 -20.34
CA ALA A 88 6.46 -33.19 -20.03
C ALA A 88 7.50 -32.06 -20.21
N ALA A 89 8.63 -32.31 -20.88
CA ALA A 89 9.74 -31.34 -20.94
C ALA A 89 9.39 -30.02 -21.68
N GLY A 90 8.39 -30.04 -22.57
CA GLY A 90 7.94 -28.84 -23.30
C GLY A 90 7.06 -27.87 -22.50
N SER A 91 6.37 -28.35 -21.45
CA SER A 91 5.47 -27.53 -20.62
C SER A 91 5.98 -27.34 -19.19
N ALA A 92 6.78 -28.27 -18.66
CA ALA A 92 7.32 -28.21 -17.30
C ALA A 92 8.52 -27.27 -17.16
N ALA A 93 9.39 -27.13 -18.17
CA ALA A 93 10.51 -26.18 -18.13
C ALA A 93 10.05 -24.70 -18.14
N ARG A 94 8.86 -24.43 -18.68
CA ARG A 94 8.18 -23.13 -18.55
C ARG A 94 7.38 -23.00 -17.25
N GLY A 95 7.14 -24.10 -16.53
CA GLY A 95 6.39 -24.16 -15.27
C GLY A 95 7.26 -24.12 -14.02
N ALA A 96 8.46 -24.71 -14.04
CA ALA A 96 9.38 -24.73 -12.90
C ALA A 96 10.07 -23.37 -12.67
N ALA A 97 10.33 -22.60 -13.74
CA ALA A 97 10.70 -21.19 -13.63
C ALA A 97 9.51 -20.29 -13.21
N ALA A 98 8.27 -20.80 -13.28
CA ALA A 98 7.04 -20.07 -12.96
C ALA A 98 6.52 -20.30 -11.52
N SER A 99 7.19 -21.13 -10.71
CA SER A 99 6.74 -21.45 -9.34
C SER A 99 7.53 -20.77 -8.22
N ARG A 100 8.53 -19.92 -8.53
CA ARG A 100 8.88 -18.83 -7.62
C ARG A 100 7.80 -17.76 -7.79
N THR A 101 6.68 -17.92 -7.09
CA THR A 101 5.62 -16.91 -7.01
C THR A 101 6.30 -15.61 -6.61
N GLU A 102 6.50 -14.72 -7.59
CA GLU A 102 7.16 -13.44 -7.35
C GLU A 102 6.41 -12.77 -6.21
N SER A 103 7.13 -12.47 -5.12
CA SER A 103 6.49 -11.88 -3.96
C SER A 103 5.84 -10.57 -4.36
N ALA A 104 4.70 -10.25 -3.74
CA ALA A 104 4.02 -8.97 -3.94
C ALA A 104 4.98 -7.76 -3.86
N ALA A 105 5.96 -7.84 -2.96
CA ALA A 105 6.99 -6.83 -2.79
C ALA A 105 7.94 -6.76 -4.00
N ALA A 106 8.41 -7.89 -4.52
CA ALA A 106 9.28 -7.93 -5.70
C ALA A 106 8.55 -7.39 -6.94
N ALA A 107 7.29 -7.78 -7.15
CA ALA A 107 6.48 -7.27 -8.26
C ALA A 107 6.23 -5.74 -8.14
N ALA A 108 6.01 -5.24 -6.93
CA ALA A 108 5.84 -3.80 -6.67
C ALA A 108 7.12 -3.01 -6.91
N ILE A 109 8.29 -3.54 -6.52
CA ILE A 109 9.61 -2.91 -6.77
C ILE A 109 9.89 -2.85 -8.28
N ARG A 110 9.63 -3.95 -8.99
CA ARG A 110 9.84 -4.03 -10.46
C ARG A 110 8.97 -3.04 -11.23
N ASN A 111 7.71 -2.86 -10.80
CA ASN A 111 6.75 -1.98 -11.45
C ASN A 111 6.72 -0.56 -10.85
N HIS A 112 7.68 -0.22 -10.00
CA HIS A 112 7.68 1.04 -9.27
C HIS A 112 7.76 2.24 -10.22
N VAL A 113 6.74 3.09 -10.21
CA VAL A 113 6.71 4.33 -10.99
C VAL A 113 7.06 5.49 -10.06
N ARG A 114 8.10 6.25 -10.42
CA ARG A 114 8.46 7.47 -9.69
C ARG A 114 7.47 8.59 -10.04
N PRO A 115 6.91 9.29 -9.04
CA PRO A 115 6.06 10.44 -9.30
C PRO A 115 6.86 11.57 -9.97
N ASN A 116 6.19 12.34 -10.83
CA ASN A 116 6.79 13.50 -11.47
C ASN A 116 7.15 14.55 -10.39
N PRO A 117 8.40 15.07 -10.34
CA PRO A 117 8.77 16.08 -9.35
C PRO A 117 7.90 17.35 -9.43
N ALA A 118 7.46 17.75 -10.63
CA ALA A 118 6.57 18.89 -10.80
C ALA A 118 5.21 18.67 -10.13
N PHE A 119 4.69 17.44 -10.15
CA PHE A 119 3.45 17.08 -9.43
C PHE A 119 3.62 17.27 -7.92
N VAL A 120 4.75 16.80 -7.36
CA VAL A 120 5.03 16.93 -5.93
C VAL A 120 5.07 18.40 -5.54
N VAL A 121 5.82 19.22 -6.30
CA VAL A 121 5.93 20.67 -6.04
C VAL A 121 4.56 21.35 -6.11
N ARG A 122 3.76 21.10 -7.17
CA ARG A 122 2.42 21.69 -7.30
C ARG A 122 1.51 21.27 -6.16
N THR A 123 1.52 19.99 -5.80
CA THR A 123 0.69 19.46 -4.71
C THR A 123 1.04 20.11 -3.38
N VAL A 124 2.34 20.23 -3.06
CA VAL A 124 2.81 20.89 -1.83
C VAL A 124 2.39 22.36 -1.83
N VAL A 125 2.67 23.11 -2.90
CA VAL A 125 2.35 24.54 -2.99
C VAL A 125 0.84 24.77 -2.87
N LEU A 126 0.02 24.02 -3.61
CA LEU A 126 -1.44 24.14 -3.55
C LEU A 126 -1.99 23.73 -2.18
N SER A 127 -1.41 22.72 -1.53
CA SER A 127 -1.82 22.33 -0.17
C SER A 127 -1.48 23.40 0.86
N ILE A 128 -0.33 24.07 0.73
CA ILE A 128 0.04 25.21 1.57
C ILE A 128 -0.94 26.37 1.33
N ILE A 129 -1.26 26.69 0.07
CA ILE A 129 -2.23 27.75 -0.27
C ILE A 129 -3.60 27.41 0.31
N GLY A 130 -4.09 26.18 0.13
CA GLY A 130 -5.37 25.72 0.68
C GLY A 130 -5.38 25.77 2.21
N GLY A 131 -4.33 25.29 2.85
CA GLY A 131 -4.19 25.34 4.31
C GLY A 131 -4.16 26.78 4.85
N ALA A 132 -3.39 27.67 4.23
CA ALA A 132 -3.35 29.08 4.60
C ALA A 132 -4.71 29.77 4.38
N ALA A 133 -5.39 29.48 3.27
CA ALA A 133 -6.72 30.00 3.00
C ALA A 133 -7.73 29.55 4.06
N LEU A 134 -7.69 28.28 4.47
CA LEU A 134 -8.55 27.75 5.52
C LEU A 134 -8.24 28.38 6.89
N VAL A 135 -6.97 28.55 7.25
CA VAL A 135 -6.58 29.19 8.52
C VAL A 135 -7.05 30.65 8.55
N LEU A 136 -6.78 31.41 7.49
CA LEU A 136 -7.22 32.80 7.37
C LEU A 136 -8.75 32.91 7.36
N LEU A 137 -9.44 31.95 6.74
CA LEU A 137 -10.90 31.87 6.76
C LEU A 137 -11.40 31.70 8.20
N VAL A 138 -10.88 30.72 8.93
CA VAL A 138 -11.27 30.46 10.33
C VAL A 138 -11.02 31.67 11.21
N LEU A 139 -9.85 32.32 11.08
CA LEU A 139 -9.55 33.55 11.81
C LEU A 139 -10.47 34.71 11.39
N GLY A 140 -10.80 34.82 10.10
CA GLY A 140 -11.72 35.81 9.55
C GLY A 140 -13.19 35.61 9.92
N LEU A 141 -13.56 34.45 10.47
CA LEU A 141 -14.87 34.22 11.09
C LEU A 141 -14.92 34.72 12.54
N THR A 142 -13.80 35.14 13.10
CA THR A 142 -13.70 35.71 14.44
C THR A 142 -13.48 37.23 14.36
N PRO A 143 -13.73 37.99 15.44
CA PRO A 143 -13.43 39.42 15.46
C PRO A 143 -11.93 39.73 15.47
N LEU A 144 -11.04 38.73 15.48
CA LEU A 144 -9.58 38.93 15.48
C LEU A 144 -9.09 39.55 14.17
N LEU A 145 -9.73 39.23 13.04
CA LEU A 145 -9.42 39.79 11.73
C LEU A 145 -10.65 40.55 11.22
N ALA A 146 -10.54 41.87 11.12
CA ALA A 146 -11.62 42.76 10.65
C ALA A 146 -11.78 42.70 9.12
N PHE A 147 -12.06 41.52 8.58
CA PHE A 147 -12.30 41.31 7.16
C PHE A 147 -13.73 41.72 6.77
N GLY A 148 -13.86 42.40 5.63
CA GLY A 148 -15.16 42.54 4.98
C GLY A 148 -15.63 41.21 4.41
N ALA A 149 -16.95 41.02 4.28
CA ALA A 149 -17.57 39.75 3.89
C ALA A 149 -17.01 39.14 2.59
N GLY A 150 -16.53 39.95 1.64
CA GLY A 150 -15.93 39.45 0.41
C GLY A 150 -14.65 38.62 0.60
N VAL A 151 -13.86 38.90 1.65
CA VAL A 151 -12.57 38.22 1.88
C VAL A 151 -12.78 36.77 2.35
N PRO A 152 -13.60 36.46 3.37
CA PRO A 152 -13.93 35.08 3.73
C PRO A 152 -14.55 34.29 2.57
N VAL A 153 -15.38 34.91 1.72
CA VAL A 153 -15.92 34.26 0.51
C VAL A 153 -14.82 33.87 -0.46
N ALA A 154 -13.89 34.78 -0.74
CA ALA A 154 -12.75 34.51 -1.60
C ALA A 154 -11.85 33.40 -1.02
N LEU A 155 -11.61 33.41 0.30
CA LEU A 155 -10.81 32.38 0.97
C LEU A 155 -11.46 30.99 0.89
N ALA A 156 -12.78 30.90 1.06
CA ALA A 156 -13.52 29.64 0.86
C ALA A 156 -13.41 29.12 -0.58
N ALA A 157 -13.48 30.01 -1.58
CA ALA A 157 -13.29 29.65 -2.99
C ALA A 157 -11.85 29.20 -3.28
N VAL A 158 -10.84 29.91 -2.78
CA VAL A 158 -9.42 29.55 -2.93
C VAL A 158 -9.13 28.20 -2.29
N PHE A 159 -9.66 27.94 -1.09
CA PHE A 159 -9.54 26.65 -0.41
C PHE A 159 -10.08 25.49 -1.27
N GLY A 160 -11.30 25.64 -1.78
CA GLY A 160 -11.91 24.64 -2.67
C GLY A 160 -11.13 24.45 -3.96
N LEU A 161 -10.75 25.53 -4.65
CA LEU A 161 -9.98 25.46 -5.91
C LEU A 161 -8.61 24.80 -5.72
N ALA A 162 -7.90 25.12 -4.64
CA ALA A 162 -6.60 24.55 -4.36
C ALA A 162 -6.68 23.03 -4.16
N LEU A 163 -7.60 22.55 -3.31
CA LEU A 163 -7.76 21.11 -3.07
C LEU A 163 -8.39 20.38 -4.26
N GLY A 164 -9.31 21.01 -4.98
CA GLY A 164 -9.83 20.48 -6.24
C GLY A 164 -8.73 20.29 -7.30
N ALA A 165 -7.82 21.25 -7.43
CA ALA A 165 -6.66 21.14 -8.32
C ALA A 165 -5.71 20.02 -7.88
N VAL A 166 -5.46 19.86 -6.58
CA VAL A 166 -4.69 18.73 -6.04
C VAL A 166 -5.34 17.40 -6.39
N THR A 167 -6.65 17.27 -6.21
CA THR A 167 -7.40 16.05 -6.57
C THR A 167 -7.30 15.74 -8.06
N ALA A 168 -7.48 16.74 -8.93
CA ALA A 168 -7.34 16.55 -10.37
C ALA A 168 -5.91 16.11 -10.76
N ASP A 169 -4.88 16.78 -10.21
CA ASP A 169 -3.49 16.46 -10.53
C ASP A 169 -3.15 15.04 -10.05
N ALA A 170 -3.54 14.68 -8.83
CA ALA A 170 -3.32 13.35 -8.26
C ALA A 170 -3.95 12.23 -9.10
N LEU A 171 -5.18 12.41 -9.56
CA LEU A 171 -5.85 11.43 -10.42
C LEU A 171 -5.25 11.39 -11.83
N SER A 172 -4.64 12.48 -12.28
CA SER A 172 -3.93 12.55 -13.55
C SER A 172 -2.53 11.93 -13.50
N GLN A 173 -2.01 11.56 -12.33
CA GLN A 173 -0.74 10.86 -12.24
C GLN A 173 -0.90 9.37 -12.51
N GLU A 174 0.08 8.82 -13.22
CA GLU A 174 0.25 7.37 -13.27
C GLU A 174 0.93 6.92 -11.97
N THR A 175 0.40 5.87 -11.35
CA THR A 175 0.99 5.29 -10.14
C THR A 175 1.55 3.91 -10.44
N THR A 176 2.29 3.35 -9.48
CA THR A 176 2.76 1.96 -9.52
C THR A 176 1.60 0.98 -9.77
N THR A 177 0.41 1.27 -9.23
CA THR A 177 -0.75 0.36 -9.28
C THR A 177 -1.82 0.72 -10.31
N ASN A 178 -1.89 1.98 -10.77
CA ASN A 178 -2.98 2.48 -11.59
C ASN A 178 -2.48 3.22 -12.84
N HIS A 179 -3.22 3.06 -13.93
CA HIS A 179 -3.08 3.92 -15.11
C HIS A 179 -3.62 5.34 -14.83
N ARG A 180 -3.03 6.31 -15.54
CA ARG A 180 -3.44 7.72 -15.52
C ARG A 180 -4.94 7.87 -15.85
N MET A 181 -5.66 8.71 -15.10
CA MET A 181 -7.03 9.06 -15.45
C MET A 181 -7.08 9.93 -16.72
N PRO A 182 -8.05 9.71 -17.63
CA PRO A 182 -8.33 10.65 -18.72
C PRO A 182 -8.57 12.06 -18.17
N ALA A 183 -7.97 13.07 -18.82
CA ALA A 183 -7.92 14.44 -18.30
C ALA A 183 -9.30 15.02 -17.96
N GLY A 184 -10.30 14.80 -18.83
CA GLY A 184 -11.67 15.29 -18.59
C GLY A 184 -12.30 14.74 -17.30
N ARG A 185 -12.07 13.44 -17.00
CA ARG A 185 -12.57 12.84 -15.76
C ARG A 185 -11.80 13.32 -14.54
N ALA A 186 -10.47 13.45 -14.64
CA ALA A 186 -9.64 13.96 -13.55
C ALA A 186 -10.04 15.37 -13.14
N ILE A 187 -10.24 16.25 -14.14
CA ILE A 187 -10.76 17.60 -13.94
C ILE A 187 -12.17 17.55 -13.35
N GLY A 188 -13.04 16.65 -13.82
CA GLY A 188 -14.38 16.46 -13.27
C GLY A 188 -14.38 16.13 -11.77
N TYR A 189 -13.55 15.18 -11.35
CA TYR A 189 -13.38 14.87 -9.92
C TYR A 189 -12.82 16.06 -9.15
N GLY A 190 -11.78 16.72 -9.66
CA GLY A 190 -11.20 17.88 -9.00
C GLY A 190 -12.18 19.04 -8.86
N ALA A 191 -12.96 19.34 -9.90
CA ALA A 191 -13.98 20.38 -9.87
C ALA A 191 -15.09 20.06 -8.87
N ALA A 192 -15.57 18.80 -8.85
CA ALA A 192 -16.60 18.39 -7.90
C ALA A 192 -16.09 18.39 -6.45
N THR A 193 -14.87 17.91 -6.20
CA THR A 193 -14.25 17.98 -4.87
C THR A 193 -14.03 19.43 -4.43
N GLY A 194 -13.53 20.28 -5.32
CA GLY A 194 -13.30 21.69 -5.01
C GLY A 194 -14.59 22.45 -4.73
N LEU A 195 -15.64 22.21 -5.51
CA LEU A 195 -16.96 22.80 -5.30
C LEU A 195 -17.59 22.33 -3.98
N LEU A 196 -17.44 21.05 -3.64
CA LEU A 196 -17.91 20.49 -2.36
C LEU A 196 -17.24 21.22 -1.18
N LEU A 197 -15.92 21.32 -1.22
CA LEU A 197 -15.14 21.94 -0.15
C LEU A 197 -15.39 23.45 -0.05
N ALA A 198 -15.51 24.15 -1.18
CA ALA A 198 -15.89 25.55 -1.21
C ALA A 198 -17.28 25.78 -0.62
N GLY A 199 -18.27 24.94 -0.99
CA GLY A 199 -19.64 25.04 -0.46
C GLY A 199 -19.70 24.81 1.06
N LEU A 200 -18.97 23.80 1.55
CA LEU A 200 -18.85 23.55 2.99
C LEU A 200 -18.14 24.71 3.72
N ALA A 201 -17.04 25.22 3.19
CA ALA A 201 -16.30 26.34 3.76
C ALA A 201 -17.07 27.68 3.68
N PHE A 202 -17.95 27.85 2.69
CA PHE A 202 -18.80 29.02 2.54
C PHE A 202 -19.95 29.06 3.55
N THR A 203 -20.42 27.90 4.03
CA THR A 203 -21.51 27.80 5.01
C THR A 203 -21.28 28.66 6.28
N PRO A 204 -20.15 28.54 7.00
CA PRO A 204 -19.92 29.38 8.17
C PRO A 204 -19.73 30.87 7.81
N VAL A 205 -19.26 31.19 6.60
CA VAL A 205 -19.20 32.58 6.12
C VAL A 205 -20.60 33.16 6.00
N VAL A 206 -21.55 32.39 5.47
CA VAL A 206 -22.94 32.84 5.36
C VAL A 206 -23.52 33.11 6.75
N ILE A 207 -23.32 32.20 7.70
CA ILE A 207 -23.86 32.32 9.06
C ILE A 207 -23.35 33.57 9.78
N VAL A 208 -22.07 33.93 9.58
CA VAL A 208 -21.44 35.03 10.32
C VAL A 208 -21.55 36.38 9.60
N HIS A 209 -21.46 36.38 8.26
CA HIS A 209 -21.21 37.61 7.49
C HIS A 209 -22.27 37.95 6.44
N LEU A 210 -23.19 37.03 6.10
CA LEU A 210 -24.14 37.22 5.00
C LEU A 210 -25.58 36.92 5.43
N ASP A 211 -26.53 37.19 4.53
CA ASP A 211 -27.93 36.79 4.71
C ASP A 211 -28.09 35.26 4.57
N LEU A 212 -28.94 34.66 5.41
CA LEU A 212 -29.20 33.21 5.41
C LEU A 212 -29.70 32.66 4.07
N ALA A 213 -30.29 33.48 3.20
CA ALA A 213 -30.68 33.08 1.85
C ALA A 213 -29.50 32.57 1.01
N TRP A 214 -28.27 33.01 1.29
CA TRP A 214 -27.07 32.54 0.61
C TRP A 214 -26.72 31.07 0.93
N LEU A 215 -27.31 30.47 1.97
CA LEU A 215 -27.19 29.04 2.24
C LEU A 215 -27.74 28.18 1.09
N VAL A 216 -28.66 28.71 0.28
CA VAL A 216 -29.15 28.01 -0.92
C VAL A 216 -28.01 27.73 -1.89
N LEU A 217 -27.07 28.67 -2.07
CA LEU A 217 -25.89 28.46 -2.93
C LEU A 217 -24.91 27.45 -2.32
N ALA A 218 -24.67 27.52 -1.02
CA ALA A 218 -23.83 26.54 -0.31
C ALA A 218 -24.40 25.12 -0.46
N GLY A 219 -25.70 24.97 -0.20
CA GLY A 219 -26.42 23.71 -0.34
C GLY A 219 -26.43 23.17 -1.76
N ALA A 220 -26.70 24.03 -2.75
CA ALA A 220 -26.66 23.66 -4.17
C ALA A 220 -25.27 23.19 -4.61
N ALA A 221 -24.20 23.86 -4.16
CA ALA A 221 -22.82 23.46 -4.42
C ALA A 221 -22.52 22.06 -3.84
N VAL A 222 -22.92 21.81 -2.59
CA VAL A 222 -22.71 20.51 -1.92
C VAL A 222 -23.50 19.39 -2.62
N ILE A 223 -24.80 19.58 -2.84
CA ILE A 223 -25.67 18.58 -3.47
C ILE A 223 -25.21 18.29 -4.90
N GLY A 224 -24.93 19.33 -5.68
CA GLY A 224 -24.42 19.19 -7.05
C GLY A 224 -23.09 18.43 -7.10
N SER A 225 -22.19 18.71 -6.15
CA SER A 225 -20.91 18.00 -6.04
C SER A 225 -21.08 16.53 -5.67
N ILE A 226 -21.97 16.20 -4.73
CA ILE A 226 -22.29 14.81 -4.37
C ILE A 226 -22.85 14.06 -5.59
N GLY A 227 -23.78 14.67 -6.33
CA GLY A 227 -24.33 14.09 -7.56
C GLY A 227 -23.25 13.84 -8.61
N ALA A 228 -22.37 14.82 -8.85
CA ALA A 228 -21.27 14.71 -9.79
C ALA A 228 -20.26 13.62 -9.38
N LEU A 229 -19.85 13.57 -8.10
CA LEU A 229 -18.94 12.55 -7.57
C LEU A 229 -19.56 11.15 -7.66
N SER A 230 -20.85 11.02 -7.37
CA SER A 230 -21.58 9.75 -7.47
C SER A 230 -21.64 9.26 -8.92
N TYR A 231 -21.98 10.14 -9.86
CA TYR A 231 -21.99 9.82 -11.29
C TYR A 231 -20.59 9.43 -11.81
N LEU A 232 -19.55 10.20 -11.45
CA LEU A 232 -18.18 9.88 -11.83
C LEU A 232 -17.72 8.56 -11.20
N GLY A 233 -18.01 8.33 -9.91
CA GLY A 233 -17.70 7.07 -9.22
C GLY A 233 -18.37 5.87 -9.87
N ALA A 234 -19.68 5.96 -10.13
CA ALA A 234 -20.46 4.87 -10.73
C ALA A 234 -20.00 4.53 -12.17
N THR A 235 -19.52 5.53 -12.92
CA THR A 235 -19.05 5.33 -14.29
C THR A 235 -17.54 5.05 -14.38
N GLN A 236 -16.86 4.87 -13.24
CA GLN A 236 -15.43 4.62 -13.23
C GLN A 236 -15.13 3.16 -13.60
N THR A 237 -14.37 2.97 -14.67
CA THR A 237 -13.83 1.65 -15.05
C THR A 237 -12.60 1.29 -14.23
N ASN A 238 -12.31 0.00 -14.11
CA ASN A 238 -11.09 -0.49 -13.49
C ASN A 238 -9.85 0.06 -14.24
N ARG A 239 -8.95 0.69 -13.50
CA ARG A 239 -7.71 1.32 -14.01
C ARG A 239 -6.45 0.63 -13.51
N HIS A 240 -6.60 -0.45 -12.75
CA HIS A 240 -5.47 -1.19 -12.19
C HIS A 240 -4.63 -1.79 -13.30
N LYS A 241 -3.31 -1.74 -13.11
CA LYS A 241 -2.37 -2.37 -14.05
C LYS A 241 -2.53 -3.90 -14.05
N PRO A 242 -2.20 -4.59 -15.16
CA PRO A 242 -2.39 -6.03 -15.26
C PRO A 242 -1.73 -6.83 -14.13
N TRP A 243 -0.55 -6.41 -13.68
CA TRP A 243 0.17 -7.07 -12.58
C TRP A 243 -0.59 -6.98 -11.25
N VAL A 244 -1.23 -5.84 -10.97
CA VAL A 244 -2.08 -5.65 -9.78
C VAL A 244 -3.32 -6.52 -9.87
N VAL A 245 -3.95 -6.58 -11.05
CA VAL A 245 -5.13 -7.43 -11.28
C VAL A 245 -4.76 -8.91 -11.10
N GLN A 246 -3.59 -9.34 -11.60
CA GLN A 246 -3.10 -10.69 -11.42
C GLN A 246 -2.79 -10.99 -9.96
N GLN A 247 -2.18 -10.06 -9.24
CA GLN A 247 -1.92 -10.20 -7.81
C GLN A 247 -3.23 -10.28 -7.00
N HIS A 248 -4.24 -9.46 -7.31
CA HIS A 248 -5.55 -9.54 -6.65
C HIS A 248 -6.24 -10.87 -6.94
N ARG A 249 -6.13 -11.39 -8.17
CA ARG A 249 -6.63 -12.74 -8.51
C ARG A 249 -5.89 -13.82 -7.74
N GLN A 250 -4.57 -13.71 -7.62
CA GLN A 250 -3.75 -14.62 -6.84
C GLN A 250 -4.13 -14.58 -5.34
N ALA A 251 -4.31 -13.39 -4.77
CA ALA A 251 -4.77 -13.20 -3.41
C ALA A 251 -6.17 -13.78 -3.19
N ALA A 252 -7.09 -13.61 -4.14
CA ALA A 252 -8.41 -14.26 -4.09
C ALA A 252 -8.32 -15.79 -4.18
N THR A 253 -7.33 -16.34 -4.90
CA THR A 253 -7.08 -17.79 -4.95
C THR A 253 -6.34 -18.34 -3.72
N ILE A 254 -5.71 -17.50 -2.90
CA ILE A 254 -5.28 -17.87 -1.53
C ILE A 254 -6.57 -17.96 -0.71
N GLY A 255 -7.32 -19.04 -0.94
CA GLY A 255 -8.74 -19.13 -0.60
C GLY A 255 -9.01 -18.81 0.86
N ASP A 256 -9.98 -17.94 1.08
CA ASP A 256 -10.52 -17.62 2.40
C ASP A 256 -11.09 -18.91 3.01
N ARG A 257 -10.75 -19.19 4.26
CA ARG A 257 -11.31 -20.34 4.99
C ARG A 257 -12.84 -20.28 5.00
N PHE A 258 -13.42 -19.09 4.97
CA PHE A 258 -14.86 -18.91 4.94
C PHE A 258 -15.54 -19.39 3.65
N GLU A 259 -14.84 -19.38 2.52
CA GLU A 259 -15.36 -19.94 1.26
C GLU A 259 -15.28 -21.48 1.25
N LYS A 260 -14.23 -22.04 1.87
CA LYS A 260 -14.03 -23.50 1.96
C LYS A 260 -14.87 -24.15 3.06
N ASP A 261 -15.14 -23.43 4.14
CA ASP A 261 -15.95 -23.85 5.28
C ASP A 261 -17.05 -22.80 5.55
N PRO A 262 -18.24 -22.95 4.91
CA PRO A 262 -19.34 -22.02 5.09
C PRO A 262 -19.85 -21.98 6.54
N ALA A 263 -19.63 -23.05 7.33
CA ALA A 263 -19.99 -23.07 8.75
C ALA A 263 -19.04 -22.18 9.57
N ALA A 264 -17.75 -22.12 9.24
CA ALA A 264 -16.83 -21.14 9.83
C ALA A 264 -17.25 -19.70 9.50
N GLY A 265 -17.68 -19.44 8.26
CA GLY A 265 -18.19 -18.13 7.84
C GLY A 265 -19.44 -17.72 8.63
N ALA A 266 -20.39 -18.63 8.80
CA ALA A 266 -21.59 -18.38 9.60
C ALA A 266 -21.27 -18.10 11.07
N ARG A 267 -20.34 -18.88 11.68
CA ARG A 267 -19.89 -18.65 13.06
C ARG A 267 -19.21 -17.30 13.22
N PHE A 268 -18.37 -16.90 12.27
CA PHE A 268 -17.74 -15.58 12.26
C PHE A 268 -18.77 -14.45 12.22
N GLY A 269 -19.79 -14.58 11.36
CA GLY A 269 -20.89 -13.61 11.28
C GLY A 269 -21.65 -13.48 12.61
N ILE A 270 -22.00 -14.60 13.24
CA ILE A 270 -22.67 -14.61 14.55
C ILE A 270 -21.79 -13.95 15.62
N TYR A 271 -20.51 -14.30 15.70
CA TYR A 271 -19.59 -13.69 16.67
C TYR A 271 -19.42 -12.20 16.45
N THR A 272 -19.29 -11.75 15.21
CA THR A 272 -19.21 -10.32 14.86
C THR A 272 -20.46 -9.57 15.32
N ALA A 273 -21.66 -10.12 15.04
CA ALA A 273 -22.92 -9.50 15.46
C ALA A 273 -23.03 -9.41 16.99
N VAL A 274 -22.64 -10.46 17.72
CA VAL A 274 -22.64 -10.48 19.19
C VAL A 274 -21.66 -9.45 19.75
N ILE A 275 -20.43 -9.40 19.24
CA ILE A 275 -19.40 -8.47 19.69
C ILE A 275 -19.85 -7.02 19.54
N TRP A 276 -20.38 -6.65 18.37
CA TRP A 276 -20.84 -5.29 18.13
C TRP A 276 -22.10 -4.94 18.92
N THR A 277 -23.03 -5.86 19.07
CA THR A 277 -24.21 -5.65 19.93
C THR A 277 -23.79 -5.37 21.37
N VAL A 278 -22.86 -6.15 21.91
CA VAL A 278 -22.31 -5.93 23.27
C VAL A 278 -21.58 -4.59 23.35
N ALA A 279 -20.76 -4.23 22.35
CA ALA A 279 -20.06 -2.95 22.32
C ALA A 279 -21.05 -1.76 22.32
N PHE A 280 -22.10 -1.81 21.49
CA PHE A 280 -23.10 -0.76 21.43
C PHE A 280 -23.95 -0.64 22.69
N VAL A 281 -24.23 -1.76 23.39
CA VAL A 281 -24.90 -1.73 24.69
C VAL A 281 -23.97 -1.21 25.79
N ALA A 282 -22.67 -1.50 25.72
CA ALA A 282 -21.70 -1.02 26.69
C ALA A 282 -21.45 0.49 26.61
N ILE A 283 -21.55 1.11 25.42
CA ILE A 283 -21.38 2.57 25.23
C ILE A 283 -22.28 3.40 26.16
N PRO A 284 -23.62 3.27 26.15
CA PRO A 284 -24.48 4.02 27.05
C PRO A 284 -24.25 3.64 28.52
N ILE A 285 -24.00 2.36 28.83
CA ILE A 285 -23.71 1.93 30.21
C ILE A 285 -22.47 2.67 30.75
N ILE A 286 -21.37 2.69 30.01
CA ILE A 286 -20.15 3.40 30.38
C ILE A 286 -20.40 4.91 30.40
N GLY A 287 -21.12 5.44 29.40
CA GLY A 287 -21.49 6.84 29.32
C GLY A 287 -22.24 7.34 30.56
N PHE A 288 -23.20 6.56 31.07
CA PHE A 288 -23.99 6.90 32.25
C PHE A 288 -23.29 6.59 33.59
N THR A 289 -22.36 5.63 33.65
CA THR A 289 -21.71 5.21 34.91
C THR A 289 -20.36 5.88 35.15
N ALA A 290 -19.53 6.00 34.12
CA ALA A 290 -18.16 6.53 34.19
C ALA A 290 -17.98 7.86 33.44
N GLY A 291 -18.93 8.21 32.54
CA GLY A 291 -18.93 9.43 31.76
C GLY A 291 -18.65 9.20 30.28
N TRP A 292 -19.17 10.11 29.44
CA TRP A 292 -19.11 10.00 27.97
C TRP A 292 -17.70 10.02 27.38
N VAL A 293 -16.71 10.55 28.11
CA VAL A 293 -15.29 10.52 27.70
C VAL A 293 -14.75 9.10 27.62
N TRP A 294 -15.26 8.18 28.45
CA TRP A 294 -14.81 6.78 28.50
C TRP A 294 -15.61 5.85 27.59
N ALA A 295 -16.77 6.27 27.11
CA ALA A 295 -17.65 5.47 26.26
C ALA A 295 -16.96 4.90 24.99
N PRO A 296 -16.01 5.61 24.32
CA PRO A 296 -15.26 5.05 23.20
C PRO A 296 -14.44 3.78 23.51
N LEU A 297 -14.11 3.50 24.78
CA LEU A 297 -13.39 2.27 25.17
C LEU A 297 -14.16 1.00 24.80
N ALA A 298 -15.50 1.02 24.87
CA ALA A 298 -16.33 -0.12 24.44
C ALA A 298 -16.15 -0.42 22.94
N PHE A 299 -16.03 0.62 22.11
CA PHE A 299 -15.79 0.47 20.68
C PHE A 299 -14.41 -0.13 20.41
N VAL A 300 -13.38 0.36 21.10
CA VAL A 300 -12.01 -0.17 21.01
C VAL A 300 -11.97 -1.64 21.47
N GLY A 301 -12.61 -1.96 22.60
CA GLY A 301 -12.68 -3.34 23.11
C GLY A 301 -13.38 -4.28 22.14
N GLY A 302 -14.53 -3.87 21.59
CA GLY A 302 -15.24 -4.64 20.56
C GLY A 302 -14.38 -4.90 19.32
N PHE A 303 -13.66 -3.88 18.86
CA PHE A 303 -12.74 -4.00 17.73
C PHE A 303 -11.60 -5.00 18.01
N VAL A 304 -10.97 -4.93 19.19
CA VAL A 304 -9.89 -5.87 19.58
C VAL A 304 -10.40 -7.31 19.61
N VAL A 305 -11.55 -7.55 20.23
CA VAL A 305 -12.15 -8.90 20.29
C VAL A 305 -12.49 -9.41 18.88
N MET A 306 -13.05 -8.56 18.02
CA MET A 306 -13.34 -8.91 16.62
C MET A 306 -12.07 -9.31 15.86
N MET A 307 -10.97 -8.58 16.02
CA MET A 307 -9.69 -8.91 15.39
C MET A 307 -9.12 -10.25 15.87
N LEU A 308 -9.22 -10.54 17.18
CA LEU A 308 -8.78 -11.83 17.73
C LEU A 308 -9.62 -13.01 17.20
N VAL A 309 -10.93 -12.84 17.11
CA VAL A 309 -11.84 -13.83 16.53
C VAL A 309 -11.50 -14.07 15.06
N LEU A 310 -11.30 -13.00 14.29
CA LEU A 310 -10.91 -13.08 12.88
C LEU A 310 -9.59 -13.84 12.72
N ALA A 311 -8.55 -13.47 13.48
CA ALA A 311 -7.24 -14.12 13.39
C ALA A 311 -7.31 -15.61 13.74
N ARG A 312 -8.02 -15.96 14.81
CA ARG A 312 -8.20 -17.37 15.23
C ARG A 312 -8.95 -18.17 14.18
N MET A 313 -10.01 -17.61 13.60
CA MET A 313 -10.80 -18.31 12.60
C MET A 313 -10.07 -18.41 11.26
N LEU A 314 -9.38 -17.37 10.83
CA LEU A 314 -8.69 -17.33 9.55
C LEU A 314 -7.42 -18.19 9.53
N PHE A 315 -6.66 -18.23 10.63
CA PHE A 315 -5.33 -18.87 10.67
C PHE A 315 -5.19 -20.06 11.64
N GLY A 316 -6.13 -20.26 12.56
CA GLY A 316 -5.96 -21.17 13.71
C GLY A 316 -6.20 -22.67 13.46
N ALA A 317 -6.22 -23.16 12.21
CA ALA A 317 -6.43 -24.58 11.93
C ALA A 317 -5.29 -25.18 11.08
N LYS A 318 -4.13 -25.36 11.70
CA LYS A 318 -3.18 -26.41 11.35
C LYS A 318 -2.54 -26.95 12.62
N ALA A 319 -3.10 -28.05 13.10
CA ALA A 319 -2.47 -29.00 14.00
C ALA A 319 -3.26 -30.31 13.88
N GLU A 320 -3.35 -30.86 12.67
CA GLU A 320 -3.80 -32.24 12.52
C GLU A 320 -2.58 -33.13 12.76
N LYS A 321 -2.68 -33.88 13.85
CA LYS A 321 -1.72 -34.90 14.26
C LYS A 321 -1.54 -35.92 13.13
N THR A 322 -0.30 -36.12 12.72
CA THR A 322 0.15 -37.42 12.20
C THR A 322 0.01 -38.43 13.34
N ASP A 323 -1.01 -39.29 13.26
CA ASP A 323 -1.03 -40.62 13.85
C ASP A 323 -1.02 -41.65 12.70
#